data_AF-A0A916ZXF8-F1
#
_entry.id   AF-A0A916ZXF8-F1
#
_cell.length_a   1.000
_cell.length_b   1.000
_cell.length_c   1.000
_cell.angle_alpha   90.00
_cell.angle_beta   90.00
_cell.angle_gamma   90.00
#
_symmetry.space_group_name_H-M   'P 1'
#
loop_
_entity.id
_entity.type
_entity.pdbx_description
1 polymer ?
#
loop_
_entity_poly.entity_id
_entity_poly.type
_entity_poly.pdbx_seq_one_letter_code
_entity_poly.pdbx_strand_id
1 'polypeptide(L)'
;MERRRQTKFAEQLAFWFNEALLPEFASRVLPFDIPIALLCGGLPTPDMRFDEDTMIAATAICHELPIVTRNVSHFKRLDVSIINPWDD
;
A
#
# COMPACT_ATOMS: atom_id res chain seq x y z
N MET A 1 -5.42 16.79 -8.68
CA MET A 1 -6.46 17.74 -9.15
C MET A 1 -7.68 17.83 -8.22
N GLU A 2 -7.62 17.36 -6.97
CA GLU A 2 -8.77 17.31 -6.04
C GLU A 2 -8.70 18.30 -4.88
N ARG A 3 -7.80 19.28 -4.93
CA ARG A 3 -7.72 20.36 -3.92
C ARG A 3 -8.90 21.34 -3.93
N ARG A 4 -9.88 21.15 -4.81
CA ARG A 4 -10.76 22.23 -5.27
C ARG A 4 -12.17 22.27 -4.72
N ARG A 5 -12.51 21.53 -3.65
CA ARG A 5 -13.89 21.61 -3.14
C ARG A 5 -14.14 21.81 -1.64
N GLN A 6 -13.18 21.60 -0.73
CA GLN A 6 -13.39 21.90 0.70
C GLN A 6 -12.08 22.23 1.41
N THR A 7 -11.72 23.52 1.48
CA THR A 7 -10.42 23.98 2.01
C THR A 7 -10.19 23.56 3.47
N LYS A 8 -11.21 23.70 4.34
CA LYS A 8 -11.11 23.32 5.76
C LYS A 8 -10.87 21.82 5.96
N PHE A 9 -11.58 20.98 5.22
CA PHE A 9 -11.38 19.53 5.31
C PHE A 9 -9.99 19.15 4.81
N ALA A 10 -9.53 19.73 3.69
CA ALA A 10 -8.19 19.47 3.17
C ALA A 10 -7.09 19.92 4.15
N GLU A 11 -7.28 21.05 4.83
CA GLU A 11 -6.37 21.54 5.89
C GLU A 11 -6.34 20.61 7.10
N GLN A 12 -7.51 20.19 7.60
CA GLN A 12 -7.61 19.26 8.71
C GLN A 12 -6.98 17.90 8.40
N LEU A 13 -7.24 17.37 7.19
CA LEU A 13 -6.65 16.12 6.73
C LEU A 13 -5.13 16.24 6.61
N ALA A 14 -4.63 17.35 6.05
CA ALA A 14 -3.20 17.59 5.94
C ALA A 14 -2.54 17.73 7.31
N PHE A 15 -3.18 18.43 8.26
CA PHE A 15 -2.69 18.56 9.62
C PHE A 15 -2.60 17.19 10.31
N TRP A 16 -3.69 16.41 10.30
CA TRP A 16 -3.68 15.07 10.87
C TRP A 16 -2.63 14.15 10.23
N PHE A 17 -2.50 14.20 8.90
CA PHE A 17 -1.54 13.38 8.18
C PHE A 17 -0.09 13.69 8.58
N ASN A 18 0.28 14.98 8.65
CA ASN A 18 1.66 15.39 8.94
C ASN A 18 1.99 15.35 10.44
N GLU A 19 1.04 15.68 11.31
CA GLU A 19 1.32 15.86 12.74
C GLU A 19 1.00 14.62 13.58
N ALA A 20 0.18 13.69 13.09
CA ALA A 20 -0.16 12.45 13.79
C ALA A 20 0.27 11.20 13.01
N LEU A 21 -0.23 11.01 11.79
CA LEU A 21 -0.05 9.75 11.08
C LEU A 21 1.42 9.50 10.68
N LEU A 22 2.06 10.44 9.98
CA LEU A 22 3.45 10.25 9.54
C LEU A 22 4.43 10.05 10.70
N PRO A 23 4.39 10.83 11.79
CA PRO A 23 5.27 10.61 12.94
C PRO A 23 5.07 9.24 13.59
N GLU A 24 3.82 8.77 13.70
CA GLU A 24 3.51 7.47 14.30
C GLU A 24 4.17 6.29 13.56
N PHE A 25 4.30 6.40 12.24
CA PHE A 25 4.85 5.36 11.37
C PHE A 25 6.25 5.65 10.82
N ALA A 26 6.92 6.73 11.25
CA ALA A 26 8.15 7.23 10.63
C ALA A 26 9.26 6.17 10.47
N SER A 27 9.42 5.25 11.41
CA SER A 27 10.41 4.17 11.37
C SER A 27 9.92 2.86 10.70
N ARG A 28 8.68 2.85 10.21
CA ARG A 28 8.00 1.69 9.63
C ARG A 28 7.47 1.95 8.21
N VAL A 29 7.89 3.05 7.58
CA VAL A 29 7.63 3.30 6.16
C VAL A 29 8.67 2.56 5.33
N LEU A 30 8.24 1.50 4.64
CA LEU A 30 9.10 0.69 3.79
C LEU A 30 9.29 1.39 2.43
N PRO A 31 10.53 1.65 1.99
CA PRO A 31 10.79 2.24 0.69
C PRO A 31 10.52 1.21 -0.43
N PHE A 32 10.10 1.69 -1.60
CA PHE A 32 10.09 0.87 -2.81
C PHE A 32 11.44 1.02 -3.52
N ASP A 33 12.35 0.08 -3.28
CA ASP A 33 13.72 0.10 -3.79
C ASP A 33 13.96 -0.93 -4.92
N ILE A 34 15.21 -1.09 -5.36
CA ILE A 34 15.56 -1.94 -6.51
C ILE A 34 15.17 -3.41 -6.28
N PRO A 35 15.51 -4.06 -5.16
CA PRO A 35 15.04 -5.42 -4.86
C PRO A 35 13.52 -5.58 -4.99
N ILE A 36 12.76 -4.66 -4.41
CA ILE A 36 11.30 -4.70 -4.44
C ILE A 36 10.79 -4.48 -5.88
N ALA A 37 11.40 -3.56 -6.63
CA ALA A 37 11.03 -3.31 -8.03
C ALA A 37 11.25 -4.52 -8.94
N LEU A 38 12.35 -5.25 -8.75
CA LEU A 38 12.65 -6.48 -9.50
C LEU A 38 11.63 -7.58 -9.17
N LEU A 39 11.31 -7.75 -7.88
CA LEU A 39 10.30 -8.72 -7.46
C LEU A 39 8.91 -8.34 -8.02
N CYS A 40 8.55 -7.07 -7.95
CA CYS A 40 7.32 -6.51 -8.52
C CYS A 40 7.17 -6.85 -10.01
N GLY A 41 8.24 -6.74 -10.79
CA GLY A 41 8.23 -7.09 -12.22
C GLY A 41 8.07 -8.57 -12.54
N GLY A 42 8.27 -9.46 -11.55
CA GLY A 42 8.03 -10.89 -11.69
C GLY A 42 6.63 -11.34 -11.27
N LEU A 43 5.83 -10.47 -10.64
CA LEU A 43 4.51 -10.85 -10.14
C LEU A 43 3.49 -11.03 -11.29
N PRO A 44 2.56 -11.99 -11.17
CA PRO A 44 1.59 -12.30 -12.21
C PRO A 44 0.47 -11.25 -12.24
N THR A 45 0.62 -10.20 -13.06
CA THR A 45 -0.42 -9.17 -13.25
C THR A 45 -1.18 -9.34 -14.56
N PRO A 46 -2.51 -9.10 -14.58
CA PRO A 46 -3.26 -9.00 -15.82
C PRO A 46 -2.66 -7.90 -16.71
N ASP A 47 -2.42 -8.23 -17.98
CA ASP A 47 -1.86 -7.31 -18.98
C ASP A 47 -0.45 -6.77 -18.65
N MET A 48 0.32 -7.43 -17.77
CA MET A 48 1.65 -6.97 -17.31
C MET A 48 1.63 -5.53 -16.78
N ARG A 49 0.49 -5.07 -16.28
CA ARG A 49 0.37 -3.72 -15.72
C ARG A 49 1.02 -3.71 -14.35
N PHE A 50 1.92 -2.76 -14.16
CA PHE A 50 2.42 -2.36 -12.87
C PHE A 50 1.38 -1.44 -12.25
N ASP A 51 0.67 -1.93 -11.25
CA ASP A 51 -0.25 -1.14 -10.44
C ASP A 51 0.23 -1.03 -9.00
N GLU A 52 -0.46 -0.18 -8.23
CA GLU A 52 -0.11 0.09 -6.84
C GLU A 52 -0.21 -1.18 -5.97
N ASP A 53 -1.16 -2.07 -6.27
CA ASP A 53 -1.35 -3.33 -5.53
C ASP A 53 -0.17 -4.29 -5.73
N THR A 54 0.40 -4.35 -6.93
CA THR A 54 1.59 -5.15 -7.21
C THR A 54 2.83 -4.61 -6.50
N MET A 55 2.95 -3.28 -6.38
CA MET A 55 4.03 -2.66 -5.60
C MET A 55 3.91 -2.97 -4.09
N ILE A 56 2.68 -2.91 -3.56
CA ILE A 56 2.40 -3.25 -2.16
C ILE A 56 2.67 -4.74 -1.90
N ALA A 57 2.21 -5.63 -2.79
CA ALA A 57 2.47 -7.07 -2.71
C ALA A 57 3.96 -7.37 -2.73
N ALA A 58 4.71 -6.77 -3.65
CA ALA A 58 6.14 -7.00 -3.74
C ALA A 58 6.89 -6.56 -2.48
N THR A 59 6.51 -5.41 -1.92
CA THR A 59 7.06 -4.91 -0.66
C THR A 59 6.78 -5.88 0.48
N ALA A 60 5.52 -6.33 0.60
CA ALA A 60 5.10 -7.26 1.64
C ALA A 60 5.83 -8.62 1.54
N ILE A 61 5.97 -9.18 0.33
CA ILE A 61 6.70 -10.43 0.08
C ILE A 61 8.18 -10.27 0.45
N CYS A 62 8.82 -9.19 0.00
CA CYS A 62 10.25 -8.94 0.26
C CYS A 62 10.56 -8.83 1.78
N HIS A 63 9.59 -8.35 2.57
CA HIS A 63 9.73 -8.16 4.01
C HIS A 63 9.05 -9.27 4.84
N GLU A 64 8.51 -10.31 4.22
CA GLU A 64 7.79 -11.41 4.87
C GLU A 64 6.60 -10.92 5.75
N LEU A 65 5.92 -9.87 5.31
CA LEU A 65 4.80 -9.26 6.01
C LEU A 65 3.44 -9.64 5.38
N PRO A 66 2.39 -9.83 6.19
CA PRO A 66 1.04 -9.95 5.65
C PRO A 66 0.49 -8.59 5.23
N ILE A 67 -0.34 -8.58 4.18
CA ILE A 67 -1.15 -7.43 3.82
C ILE A 67 -2.47 -7.48 4.59
N VAL A 68 -2.72 -6.45 5.39
CA VAL A 68 -4.02 -6.24 6.03
C VAL A 68 -4.91 -5.44 5.09
N THR A 69 -5.95 -6.06 4.52
CA THR A 69 -6.82 -5.39 3.52
C THR A 69 -8.23 -5.96 3.46
N ARG A 70 -9.20 -5.08 3.17
CA ARG A 70 -10.56 -5.49 2.81
C ARG A 70 -10.66 -6.04 1.38
N ASN A 71 -9.80 -5.53 0.49
CA ASN A 71 -9.88 -5.80 -0.95
C ASN A 71 -9.09 -7.05 -1.32
N VAL A 72 -9.39 -8.17 -0.65
CA VAL A 72 -8.65 -9.44 -0.78
C VAL A 72 -8.49 -9.85 -2.25
N SER A 73 -9.51 -9.61 -3.09
CA SER A 73 -9.50 -9.97 -4.52
C SER A 73 -8.34 -9.40 -5.32
N HIS A 74 -7.79 -8.25 -4.96
CA HIS A 74 -6.67 -7.64 -5.67
C HIS A 74 -5.35 -8.40 -5.43
N PHE A 75 -5.21 -9.02 -4.26
CA PHE A 75 -3.99 -9.68 -3.83
C PHE A 75 -4.03 -11.20 -3.99
N LYS A 76 -5.20 -11.82 -4.20
CA LYS A 76 -5.38 -13.28 -4.32
C LYS A 76 -4.46 -13.96 -5.34
N ARG A 77 -4.03 -13.24 -6.38
CA ARG A 77 -3.19 -13.79 -7.45
C ARG A 77 -1.70 -13.57 -7.22
N LEU A 78 -1.31 -12.74 -6.25
CA LEU A 78 0.05 -12.25 -6.07
C LEU A 78 0.86 -13.06 -5.06
N ASP A 79 0.36 -14.23 -4.63
CA ASP A 79 1.02 -15.16 -3.69
C ASP A 79 1.58 -14.49 -2.42
N VAL A 80 0.81 -13.53 -1.88
CA VAL A 80 1.15 -12.78 -0.67
C VAL A 80 0.22 -13.18 0.47
N SER A 81 0.73 -13.21 1.70
CA SER A 81 -0.09 -13.46 2.89
C SER A 81 -1.08 -12.31 3.10
N ILE A 82 -2.35 -12.62 3.35
CA ILE A 82 -3.42 -11.63 3.48
C ILE A 82 -4.16 -11.86 4.79
N ILE A 83 -4.40 -10.77 5.52
CA ILE A 83 -5.32 -10.73 6.66
C ILE A 83 -6.46 -9.81 6.26
N ASN A 84 -7.68 -10.32 6.22
CA ASN A 84 -8.86 -9.49 6.08
C ASN A 84 -9.36 -9.11 7.48
N PRO A 85 -9.25 -7.85 7.92
CA PRO A 85 -9.64 -7.46 9.28
C PRO A 85 -11.17 -7.39 9.47
N TRP A 86 -11.94 -7.75 8.45
CA TRP A 86 -13.39 -7.94 8.52
C TRP A 86 -13.82 -9.41 8.57
N ASP A 87 -12.88 -10.35 8.46
CA ASP A 87 -13.17 -11.75 8.77
C ASP A 87 -13.17 -11.91 10.30
N ASP A 88 -14.09 -12.74 10.82
CA ASP A 88 -14.30 -12.99 12.27
C ASP A 88 -13.10 -13.68 12.96
#